data_AF-A0A1E5PGV2-F1
#
_entry.id   AF-A0A1E5PGV2-F1
#
_cell.length_a   1.000
_cell.length_b   1.000
_cell.length_c   1.000
_cell.angle_alpha   90.00
_cell.angle_beta   90.00
_cell.angle_gamma   90.00
#
_symmetry.space_group_name_H-M   'P 1'
#
loop_
_entity.id
_entity.type
_entity.pdbx_description
1 polymer ?
#
loop_
_entity_poly.entity_id
_entity_poly.type
_entity_poly.pdbx_seq_one_letter_code
_entity_poly.pdbx_strand_id
1 'polypeptide(L)'
;MFAAAIHAGSEAAHEDWRSDYGSLTYVTTEIPEPVAAGVRRLMERLQLRYGAADFIVGPDGRWTFLEVNPCGQWNWIQGATGLPIAEAIADDLQGVT
;
A
#
# COMPACT_ATOMS: atom_id res chain seq x y z
N MET A 1 -2.14 3.62 9.42
CA MET A 1 -1.63 2.85 8.27
C MET A 1 -2.77 2.68 7.30
N PHE A 2 -2.56 2.90 6.02
CA PHE A 2 -3.60 2.77 5.00
C PHE A 2 -3.23 1.64 4.05
N ALA A 3 -4.23 0.92 3.54
CA ALA A 3 -4.02 -0.15 2.57
C ALA A 3 -5.10 -0.12 1.49
N ALA A 4 -4.66 -0.38 0.27
CA ALA A 4 -5.51 -0.60 -0.88
C ALA A 4 -5.09 -1.92 -1.56
N ALA A 5 -6.07 -2.69 -2.01
CA ALA A 5 -5.85 -3.82 -2.89
C ALA A 5 -5.96 -3.37 -4.35
N ILE A 6 -5.09 -3.91 -5.18
CA ILE A 6 -5.11 -3.76 -6.64
C ILE A 6 -5.56 -5.10 -7.21
N HIS A 7 -6.66 -5.10 -7.94
CA HIS A 7 -7.18 -6.29 -8.62
C HIS A 7 -6.98 -6.15 -10.13
N ALA A 8 -6.30 -7.13 -10.73
CA ALA A 8 -6.10 -7.23 -12.17
C ALA A 8 -7.40 -7.69 -12.86
N GLY A 9 -7.77 -7.00 -13.93
CA GLY A 9 -8.97 -7.33 -14.74
C GLY A 9 -8.67 -8.00 -16.09
N SER A 10 -7.40 -8.12 -16.47
CA SER A 10 -6.95 -8.78 -17.71
C SER A 10 -5.82 -9.78 -17.45
N GLU A 11 -5.61 -10.73 -18.35
CA GLU A 11 -4.54 -11.73 -18.24
C GLU A 11 -3.15 -11.08 -18.16
N ALA A 12 -2.90 -10.04 -18.96
CA ALA A 12 -1.65 -9.29 -18.93
C ALA A 12 -1.44 -8.61 -17.57
N ALA A 13 -2.48 -7.97 -17.01
CA ALA A 13 -2.42 -7.37 -15.68
C ALA A 13 -2.24 -8.39 -14.56
N HIS A 14 -2.65 -9.65 -14.79
CA HIS A 14 -2.47 -10.74 -13.84
C HIS A 14 -1.01 -11.20 -13.73
N GLU A 15 -0.25 -11.13 -14.84
CA GLU A 15 1.19 -11.37 -14.85
C GLU A 15 1.98 -10.15 -14.35
N ASP A 16 1.66 -8.96 -14.85
CA ASP A 16 2.20 -7.68 -14.40
C ASP A 16 1.12 -6.62 -14.43
N TRP A 17 0.67 -6.17 -13.25
CA TRP A 17 -0.40 -5.19 -13.09
C TRP A 17 -0.12 -3.87 -13.84
N ARG A 18 1.14 -3.54 -14.11
CA ARG A 18 1.55 -2.33 -14.85
C ARG A 18 1.30 -2.41 -16.35
N SER A 19 1.06 -3.61 -16.87
CA SER A 19 0.89 -3.84 -18.31
C SER A 19 -0.45 -3.33 -18.85
N ASP A 20 -1.46 -3.18 -18.00
CA ASP A 20 -2.81 -2.73 -18.39
C ASP A 20 -3.52 -2.02 -17.23
N TYR A 21 -3.12 -0.75 -17.01
CA TYR A 21 -3.71 0.09 -15.97
C TYR A 21 -5.23 0.28 -16.10
N GLY A 22 -5.77 0.23 -17.33
CA GLY A 22 -7.20 0.43 -17.59
C GLY A 22 -8.07 -0.71 -17.08
N SER A 23 -7.48 -1.89 -16.87
CA SER A 23 -8.17 -3.07 -16.33
C SER A 23 -8.18 -3.15 -14.80
N LEU A 24 -7.48 -2.26 -14.11
CA LEU A 24 -7.26 -2.37 -12.67
C LEU A 24 -8.42 -1.79 -11.86
N THR A 25 -8.77 -2.49 -10.78
CA THR A 25 -9.67 -1.97 -9.76
C THR A 25 -8.93 -1.75 -8.45
N TYR A 26 -9.23 -0.65 -7.78
CA TYR A 26 -8.65 -0.27 -6.49
C TYR A 26 -9.72 -0.27 -5.42
N VAL A 27 -9.47 -0.96 -4.32
CA VAL A 27 -10.38 -1.00 -3.17
C VAL A 27 -9.60 -0.82 -1.89
N THR A 28 -10.19 -0.18 -0.89
CA THR A 28 -9.60 -0.18 0.45
C THR A 28 -9.63 -1.59 1.03
N THR A 29 -8.64 -1.91 1.87
CA THR A 29 -8.58 -3.21 2.54
C THR A 29 -8.01 -3.07 3.94
N GLU A 30 -8.30 -4.06 4.79
CA GLU A 30 -7.74 -4.14 6.13
C GLU A 30 -6.45 -4.96 6.13
N ILE A 31 -5.48 -4.51 6.92
CA ILE A 31 -4.20 -5.21 7.09
C ILE A 31 -4.34 -6.19 8.24
N PRO A 32 -4.04 -7.50 8.06
CA PRO A 32 -4.01 -8.43 9.18
C PRO A 32 -3.03 -7.96 10.26
N GLU A 33 -3.42 -8.03 11.53
CA GLU A 33 -2.63 -7.48 12.64
C GLU A 33 -1.17 -7.97 12.68
N PRO A 34 -0.85 -9.27 12.45
CA PRO A 34 0.54 -9.71 12.39
C PRO A 34 1.36 -9.03 11.29
N VAL A 35 0.75 -8.72 10.15
CA VAL A 35 1.39 -8.01 9.02
C VAL A 35 1.62 -6.56 9.41
N ALA A 36 0.60 -5.90 9.97
CA ALA A 36 0.71 -4.52 10.43
C ALA A 36 1.80 -4.35 11.51
N ALA A 37 1.88 -5.26 12.46
CA ALA A 37 2.96 -5.29 13.47
C ALA A 37 4.35 -5.49 12.84
N GLY A 38 4.44 -6.32 11.79
CA GLY A 38 5.64 -6.50 11.00
C GLY A 38 6.10 -5.22 10.32
N VAL A 39 5.18 -4.51 9.66
CA VAL A 39 5.45 -3.24 8.98
C VAL A 39 5.90 -2.16 9.96
N ARG A 40 5.22 -2.01 11.11
CA ARG A 40 5.64 -1.03 12.14
C ARG A 40 7.07 -1.25 12.60
N ARG A 41 7.43 -2.50 12.94
CA ARG A 41 8.80 -2.87 13.32
C ARG A 41 9.82 -2.60 12.20
N LEU A 42 9.45 -2.83 10.94
CA LEU A 42 10.33 -2.56 9.81
C LEU A 42 10.59 -1.05 9.69
N MET A 43 9.53 -0.24 9.73
CA MET A 43 9.61 1.23 9.65
C MET A 43 10.44 1.81 10.79
N GLU A 44 10.25 1.33 12.02
CA GLU A 44 11.06 1.70 13.19
C GLU A 44 12.55 1.38 12.99
N ARG A 45 12.88 0.18 12.51
CA ARG A 45 14.27 -0.23 12.29
C ARG A 45 14.96 0.53 11.16
N LEU A 46 14.21 0.93 10.14
CA LEU A 46 14.70 1.74 9.03
C LEU A 46 14.63 3.24 9.32
N GLN A 47 14.08 3.65 10.47
CA GLN A 47 13.86 5.04 10.86
C GLN A 47 13.05 5.84 9.84
N LEU A 48 12.06 5.19 9.22
CA LEU A 48 11.17 5.78 8.23
C LEU A 48 9.91 6.32 8.90
N ARG A 49 9.61 7.60 8.67
CA ARG A 49 8.31 8.20 9.01
C ARG A 49 7.24 7.88 7.97
N TYR A 50 7.66 7.68 6.72
CA TYR A 50 6.80 7.33 5.60
C TYR A 50 7.43 6.20 4.75
N GLY A 51 6.57 5.38 4.16
CA GLY A 51 6.95 4.34 3.22
C GLY A 51 5.71 3.72 2.58
N ALA A 52 5.78 3.44 1.27
CA ALA A 52 4.80 2.63 0.57
C ALA A 52 5.31 1.19 0.52
N ALA A 53 4.56 0.25 1.12
CA ALA A 53 4.96 -1.14 1.20
C ALA A 53 4.12 -2.01 0.26
N ASP A 54 4.80 -2.82 -0.52
CA ASP A 54 4.18 -3.67 -1.54
C ASP A 54 4.06 -5.11 -1.05
N PHE A 55 2.88 -5.69 -1.26
CA PHE A 55 2.55 -7.06 -0.88
C PHE A 55 1.84 -7.78 -2.03
N ILE A 56 2.09 -9.08 -2.15
CA ILE A 56 1.25 -9.99 -2.92
C ILE A 56 0.37 -10.76 -1.93
N VAL A 57 -0.94 -10.80 -2.19
CA VAL A 57 -1.89 -11.61 -1.43
C VAL A 57 -2.26 -12.83 -2.25
N GLY A 58 -1.85 -14.01 -1.77
CA GLY A 58 -2.16 -15.28 -2.42
C GLY A 58 -3.65 -15.66 -2.30
N PRO A 59 -4.13 -16.63 -3.11
CA PRO A 59 -5.50 -17.14 -3.01
C PRO A 59 -5.86 -17.75 -1.64
N ASP A 60 -4.85 -18.16 -0.85
CA ASP A 60 -4.98 -18.63 0.52
C ASP A 60 -5.03 -17.50 1.57
N GLY A 61 -5.03 -16.24 1.11
CA GLY A 61 -5.02 -15.05 1.95
C GLY A 61 -3.64 -14.75 2.56
N ARG A 62 -2.56 -15.43 2.14
CA ARG A 62 -1.21 -15.15 2.65
C ARG A 62 -0.63 -13.89 2.02
N TRP A 63 -0.16 -12.99 2.88
CA TRP A 63 0.53 -11.76 2.50
C TRP A 63 2.03 -12.01 2.39
N THR A 64 2.60 -11.78 1.21
CA THR A 64 4.03 -11.88 0.93
C THR A 64 4.59 -10.47 0.74
N PHE A 65 5.47 -10.05 1.64
CA PHE A 65 6.16 -8.75 1.55
C PHE A 65 7.15 -8.75 0.37
N LEU A 66 7.13 -7.70 -0.43
CA LEU A 66 8.08 -7.49 -1.53
C LEU A 66 9.12 -6.44 -1.16
N GLU A 67 8.67 -5.22 -0.90
CA GLU A 67 9.55 -4.09 -0.63
C GLU A 67 8.83 -2.99 0.17
N VAL A 68 9.61 -2.02 0.67
CA VAL A 68 9.10 -0.74 1.15
C VAL A 68 9.87 0.38 0.45
N ASN A 69 9.16 1.23 -0.28
CA ASN A 69 9.72 2.38 -0.95
C ASN A 69 9.56 3.64 -0.06
N PRO A 70 10.66 4.24 0.45
CA PRO A 70 10.59 5.41 1.33
C PRO A 70 10.11 6.68 0.63
N CYS A 71 10.05 6.68 -0.70
CA CYS A 71 9.54 7.77 -1.55
C CYS A 71 8.43 7.29 -2.50
N GLY A 72 7.74 6.20 -2.14
CA GLY A 72 6.74 5.58 -3.01
C GLY A 72 5.58 6.51 -3.34
N GLN A 73 5.09 6.44 -4.58
CA GLN A 73 3.96 7.27 -5.03
C GLN A 73 2.64 6.74 -4.50
N TRP A 74 1.87 7.62 -3.85
CA TRP A 74 0.60 7.29 -3.20
C TRP A 74 -0.62 8.01 -3.82
N ASN A 75 -0.40 9.09 -4.58
CA ASN A 75 -1.46 9.99 -5.03
C ASN A 75 -2.58 9.30 -5.84
N TRP A 76 -2.20 8.38 -6.73
CA TRP A 76 -3.14 7.64 -7.56
C TRP A 76 -4.01 6.66 -6.74
N ILE A 77 -3.45 6.06 -5.68
CA ILE A 77 -4.22 5.24 -4.74
C ILE A 77 -5.21 6.10 -3.97
N GLN A 78 -4.78 7.23 -3.43
CA GLN A 78 -5.69 8.18 -2.77
C GLN A 78 -6.81 8.63 -3.71
N GLY A 79 -6.48 9.02 -4.95
CA GLY A 79 -7.47 9.41 -5.94
C GLY A 79 -8.48 8.32 -6.27
N ALA A 80 -8.05 7.05 -6.30
CA ALA A 80 -8.92 5.91 -6.61
C ALA A 80 -9.75 5.41 -5.42
N THR A 81 -9.28 5.60 -4.18
CA THR A 81 -9.87 4.98 -2.98
C THR A 81 -10.45 5.98 -1.97
N GLY A 82 -10.09 7.26 -2.06
CA GLY A 82 -10.47 8.29 -1.08
C GLY A 82 -9.71 8.20 0.25
N LEU A 83 -8.64 7.40 0.34
CA LEU A 83 -7.81 7.32 1.55
C LEU A 83 -7.15 8.69 1.84
N PRO A 84 -7.17 9.19 3.09
CA PRO A 84 -6.65 10.51 3.45
C PRO A 84 -5.12 10.49 3.67
N ILE A 85 -4.36 10.08 2.65
CA ILE A 85 -2.90 9.90 2.74
C ILE A 85 -2.19 11.26 2.81
N ALA A 86 -2.61 12.22 1.98
CA ALA A 86 -2.06 13.58 1.95
C ALA A 86 -2.22 14.27 3.31
N GLU A 87 -3.40 14.15 3.90
CA GLU A 87 -3.74 14.71 5.21
C GLU A 87 -2.87 14.10 6.30
N ALA A 88 -2.74 12.77 6.34
CA ALA A 88 -1.89 12.10 7.31
C ALA A 88 -0.40 12.48 7.19
N ILE A 89 0.10 12.69 5.97
CA ILE A 89 1.46 13.18 5.75
C ILE A 89 1.59 14.63 6.25
N ALA A 90 0.60 15.49 5.99
CA ALA A 90 0.61 16.87 6.46
C ALA A 90 0.58 16.94 8.01
N ASP A 91 -0.24 16.12 8.65
CA ASP A 91 -0.34 16.03 10.12
C ASP A 91 1.00 15.57 10.75
N ASP A 92 1.65 14.57 10.14
CA ASP A 92 2.99 14.10 10.57
C ASP A 92 4.05 15.21 10.44
N LEU A 93 4.02 15.98 9.35
CA LEU A 93 4.93 17.12 9.14
C LEU A 93 4.68 18.28 10.11
N GLN A 94 3.43 18.50 10.53
CA GLN A 94 3.08 19.50 11.54
C GLN A 94 3.43 19.05 12.97
N GLY A 95 3.68 17.75 13.18
CA GLY A 95 3.94 17.17 14.51
C GLY A 95 2.67 16.98 15.34
N VAL A 96 1.52 16.79 14.69
CA VAL A 96 0.20 16.62 15.33
C VAL A 96 -0.10 15.13 15.62
N THR A 97 0.85 14.23 15.33
CA THR A 97 0.79 12.78 15.54
C THR A 97 1.10 12.35 16.96
#